data_AF-A0A438K4J1-F1
#
_entry.id   AF-A0A438K4J1-F1
#
_cell.length_a   1.000
_cell.length_b   1.000
_cell.length_c   1.000
_cell.angle_alpha   90.00
_cell.angle_beta   90.00
_cell.angle_gamma   90.00
#
_symmetry.space_group_name_H-M   'P 1'
#
loop_
_entity.id
_entity.type
_entity.pdbx_description
1 polymer ?
#
loop_
_entity_poly.entity_id
_entity_poly.type
_entity_poly.pdbx_seq_one_letter_code
_entity_poly.pdbx_strand_id
1 'polypeptide(L)'
;MVKEILIEESNVQPVNSPVTVCGDIHGQFHDLMKLFQTGGHVPETNYIFMGDFVDRGYNSLEVFTILLLLKASLFPFLWFVRLYGTGCSLFHSQA
;
A
#
# COMPACT_ATOMS: atom_id res chain seq x y z
N MET A 1 -5.18 14.64 -7.68
CA MET A 1 -3.87 14.48 -7.01
C MET A 1 -3.90 13.21 -6.16
N VAL A 2 -2.81 12.44 -5.97
CA VAL A 2 -2.85 11.13 -5.25
C VAL A 2 -3.46 11.24 -3.85
N LYS A 3 -3.27 12.40 -3.19
CA LYS A 3 -3.89 12.73 -1.92
C LYS A 3 -5.42 12.65 -1.94
N GLU A 4 -6.07 13.09 -3.00
CA GLU A 4 -7.54 13.06 -3.14
C GLU A 4 -8.04 11.62 -3.27
N ILE A 5 -7.34 10.80 -4.06
CA ILE A 5 -7.62 9.36 -4.20
C ILE A 5 -7.56 8.67 -2.84
N LEU A 6 -6.53 8.96 -2.03
CA LEU A 6 -6.37 8.39 -0.70
C LEU A 6 -7.40 8.91 0.33
N ILE A 7 -7.98 10.09 0.11
CA ILE A 7 -9.02 10.67 0.98
C ILE A 7 -10.40 10.09 0.63
N GLU A 8 -10.67 9.90 -0.66
CA GLU A 8 -11.95 9.36 -1.14
C GLU A 8 -12.07 7.85 -0.93
N GLU A 9 -10.94 7.13 -0.85
CA GLU A 9 -10.94 5.69 -0.63
C GLU A 9 -11.54 5.31 0.74
N SER A 10 -12.55 4.43 0.70
CA SER A 10 -13.14 3.84 1.91
C SER A 10 -12.15 2.96 2.67
N ASN A 11 -12.29 2.92 4.00
CA ASN A 11 -11.44 2.12 4.89
C ASN A 11 -11.55 0.59 4.65
N VAL A 12 -12.66 0.14 4.05
CA VAL A 12 -12.87 -1.24 3.63
C VAL A 12 -13.04 -1.26 2.13
N GLN A 13 -12.25 -2.08 1.44
CA GLN A 13 -12.32 -2.23 -0.01
C GLN A 13 -12.44 -3.72 -0.34
N PRO A 14 -13.44 -4.13 -1.14
CA PRO A 14 -13.49 -5.50 -1.65
C PRO A 14 -12.38 -5.69 -2.69
N VAL A 15 -11.46 -6.61 -2.42
CA VAL A 15 -10.34 -6.93 -3.33
C VAL A 15 -10.56 -8.32 -3.93
N ASN A 16 -10.48 -8.42 -5.25
CA ASN A 16 -10.64 -9.68 -5.96
C ASN A 16 -9.33 -10.48 -5.99
N SER A 17 -9.42 -11.81 -5.88
CA SER A 17 -8.26 -12.70 -6.06
C SER A 17 -7.77 -12.72 -7.52
N PRO A 18 -6.46 -12.91 -7.77
CA PRO A 18 -5.39 -13.16 -6.82
C PRO A 18 -4.86 -11.87 -6.15
N VAL A 19 -4.43 -11.99 -4.88
CA VAL A 19 -3.93 -10.86 -4.07
C VAL A 19 -2.60 -11.20 -3.43
N THR A 20 -1.64 -10.29 -3.58
CA THR A 20 -0.36 -10.32 -2.84
C THR A 20 -0.44 -9.32 -1.69
N VAL A 21 -0.34 -9.82 -0.46
CA VAL A 21 -0.35 -9.00 0.75
C VAL A 21 1.07 -8.78 1.25
N CYS A 22 1.44 -7.52 1.41
CA CYS A 22 2.78 -7.05 1.76
C CYS A 22 2.75 -6.50 3.18
N GLY A 23 3.63 -7.02 4.04
CA GLY A 23 3.84 -6.49 5.40
C GLY A 23 4.74 -5.26 5.41
N ASP A 24 5.37 -5.03 6.56
CA ASP A 24 6.21 -3.85 6.82
C ASP A 24 7.43 -3.80 5.89
N ILE A 25 7.74 -2.62 5.36
CA ILE A 25 8.88 -2.42 4.43
C ILE A 25 10.05 -1.74 5.14
N HIS A 26 9.78 -0.86 6.10
CA HIS A 26 10.81 -0.17 6.89
C HIS A 26 11.91 0.48 6.04
N GLY A 27 11.57 1.16 4.94
CA GLY A 27 12.54 1.82 4.07
C GLY A 27 13.51 0.88 3.32
N GLN A 28 13.21 -0.41 3.21
CA GLN A 28 14.01 -1.40 2.49
C GLN A 28 13.65 -1.44 0.99
N PHE A 29 14.23 -0.52 0.22
CA PHE A 29 13.99 -0.39 -1.23
C PHE A 29 14.23 -1.69 -2.03
N HIS A 30 15.31 -2.41 -1.75
CA HIS A 30 15.66 -3.63 -2.49
C HIS A 30 14.64 -4.74 -2.28
N ASP A 31 14.09 -4.86 -1.06
CA ASP A 31 13.08 -5.86 -0.73
C ASP A 31 11.74 -5.52 -1.39
N LEU A 32 11.38 -4.23 -1.46
CA LEU A 32 10.22 -3.77 -2.23
C LEU A 32 10.33 -4.17 -3.71
N MET A 33 11.48 -3.96 -4.35
CA MET A 33 11.68 -4.35 -5.74
C MET A 33 11.57 -5.86 -5.94
N LYS A 34 12.12 -6.65 -5.01
CA LYS A 34 12.04 -8.11 -5.06
C LYS A 34 10.62 -8.62 -4.82
N LEU A 35 9.86 -7.92 -3.98
CA LEU A 35 8.46 -8.19 -3.75
C LEU A 35 7.67 -8.06 -5.06
N PHE A 36 7.86 -6.99 -5.84
CA PHE A 36 7.19 -6.84 -7.13
C PHE A 36 7.64 -7.86 -8.18
N GLN A 37 8.89 -8.33 -8.12
CA GLN A 37 9.38 -9.40 -8.98
C GLN A 37 8.73 -10.76 -8.64
N THR A 38 8.41 -10.99 -7.37
CA THR A 38 7.91 -12.30 -6.88
C THR A 38 6.38 -12.34 -6.80
N GLY A 39 5.73 -11.20 -6.51
CA GLY A 39 4.29 -11.09 -6.24
C GLY A 39 3.40 -11.04 -7.49
N GLY A 40 3.98 -11.06 -8.69
CA GLY A 40 3.26 -11.00 -9.95
C GLY A 40 3.10 -9.57 -10.51
N HIS A 41 2.76 -9.46 -11.79
CA HIS A 41 2.61 -8.16 -12.43
C HIS A 41 1.19 -7.62 -12.26
N VAL A 42 1.06 -6.30 -12.11
CA VAL A 42 -0.24 -5.61 -12.12
C VAL A 42 -0.65 -5.41 -13.58
N PRO A 43 -1.90 -5.66 -13.99
CA PRO A 43 -3.13 -5.85 -13.19
C PRO A 43 -3.53 -7.30 -12.89
N GLU A 44 -2.71 -8.30 -13.23
CA GLU A 44 -3.06 -9.71 -13.04
C GLU A 44 -3.19 -10.08 -11.55
N THR A 45 -2.42 -9.42 -10.69
CA THR A 45 -2.45 -9.60 -9.23
C THR A 45 -2.66 -8.26 -8.53
N ASN A 46 -3.59 -8.22 -7.57
CA ASN A 46 -3.83 -7.06 -6.73
C ASN A 46 -2.82 -7.00 -5.58
N TYR A 47 -2.41 -5.80 -5.18
CA TYR A 47 -1.47 -5.61 -4.08
C TYR A 47 -2.14 -4.93 -2.88
N ILE A 48 -1.92 -5.48 -1.69
CA ILE A 48 -2.34 -4.88 -0.43
C ILE A 48 -1.11 -4.65 0.44
N PHE A 49 -0.87 -3.40 0.83
CA PHE A 49 0.25 -3.00 1.68
C PHE A 49 -0.25 -2.68 3.09
N MET A 50 0.26 -3.38 4.12
CA MET A 50 -0.29 -3.32 5.48
C MET A 50 0.08 -2.06 6.29
N GLY A 51 1.13 -1.33 5.92
CA GLY A 51 1.59 -0.16 6.68
C GLY A 51 3.11 -0.15 6.88
N ASP A 52 3.61 0.71 7.78
CA ASP A 52 5.02 0.80 8.21
C ASP A 52 6.05 0.85 7.06
N PHE A 53 5.79 1.74 6.10
CA PHE A 53 6.69 1.99 4.96
C PHE A 53 7.94 2.77 5.34
N VAL A 54 7.79 3.67 6.32
CA VAL A 54 8.71 4.75 6.65
C VAL A 54 9.04 4.69 8.14
N ASP A 55 9.97 3.82 8.48
CA ASP A 55 10.72 3.87 9.73
C ASP A 55 11.88 2.88 9.66
N ARG A 56 12.99 3.17 10.35
CA ARG A 56 14.21 2.33 10.47
C ARG A 56 15.15 2.23 9.25
N GLY A 57 14.67 2.34 8.01
CA GLY A 57 15.50 2.25 6.80
C GLY A 57 16.01 3.59 6.27
N TYR A 58 17.22 3.57 5.66
CA TYR A 58 17.86 4.75 5.07
C TYR A 58 17.17 5.26 3.78
N ASN A 59 16.42 4.40 3.07
CA ASN A 59 15.80 4.72 1.77
C ASN A 59 14.28 4.94 1.88
N SER A 60 13.85 5.51 3.00
CA SER A 60 12.43 5.73 3.32
C SER A 60 11.73 6.65 2.31
N LEU A 61 12.42 7.67 1.79
CA LEU A 61 11.86 8.60 0.80
C LEU A 61 11.65 7.94 -0.57
N GLU A 62 12.60 7.11 -1.00
CA GLU A 62 12.54 6.39 -2.26
C GLU A 62 11.39 5.38 -2.26
N VAL A 63 11.28 4.61 -1.17
CA VAL A 63 10.17 3.66 -0.96
C VAL A 63 8.83 4.40 -1.01
N PHE A 64 8.69 5.49 -0.25
CA PHE A 64 7.45 6.25 -0.20
C PHE A 64 7.08 6.86 -1.56
N THR A 65 8.06 7.43 -2.26
CA THR A 65 7.84 8.06 -3.57
C THR A 65 7.38 7.03 -4.61
N ILE A 66 7.99 5.85 -4.64
CA ILE A 66 7.58 4.79 -5.57
C ILE A 66 6.19 4.26 -5.23
N LEU A 67 5.88 4.04 -3.95
CA LEU A 67 4.55 3.60 -3.55
C LEU A 67 3.47 4.59 -3.98
N LEU A 68 3.73 5.90 -3.85
CA LEU A 68 2.82 6.94 -4.33
C LEU A 68 2.68 6.97 -5.86
N LEU A 69 3.79 6.82 -6.59
CA LEU A 69 3.77 6.76 -8.06
C LEU A 69 3.00 5.53 -8.55
N LEU A 70 3.25 4.37 -7.94
CA LEU A 70 2.54 3.13 -8.27
C LEU A 70 1.05 3.25 -7.95
N LYS A 71 0.67 3.86 -6.83
CA LYS A 71 -0.75 4.14 -6.55
C LYS A 71 -1.40 5.03 -7.59
N ALA A 72 -0.69 6.04 -8.09
CA ALA A 72 -1.19 6.93 -9.14
C ALA A 72 -1.33 6.22 -10.50
N SER A 73 -0.33 5.40 -10.86
CA SER A 73 -0.26 4.75 -12.17
C SER A 73 -1.04 3.44 -12.26
N LEU A 74 -1.24 2.74 -11.14
CA LEU A 74 -1.86 1.42 -11.06
C LEU A 74 -3.23 1.45 -10.40
N PHE A 75 -3.84 2.62 -10.21
CA PHE A 75 -5.22 2.72 -9.74
C PHE A 75 -6.16 1.98 -10.72
N PRO A 76 -7.05 1.06 -10.26
CA PRO A 76 -7.45 0.74 -8.88
C PRO A 76 -6.89 -0.60 -8.31
N PHE A 77 -5.74 -1.09 -8.77
CA PHE A 77 -5.23 -2.44 -8.45
C PHE A 77 -4.31 -2.51 -7.22
N LEU A 78 -3.93 -1.36 -6.64
CA LEU A 78 -3.02 -1.26 -5.49
C LEU A 78 -3.69 -0.58 -4.30
N TRP A 79 -3.66 -1.24 -3.14
CA TRP A 79 -4.37 -0.84 -1.92
C TRP A 79 -3.41 -0.65 -0.75
N PHE A 80 -3.64 0.38 0.07
CA PHE A 80 -2.95 0.60 1.34
C PHE A 80 -3.91 0.36 2.50
N VAL A 81 -3.51 -0.47 3.47
CA VAL A 81 -4.21 -0.62 4.73
C VAL A 81 -3.84 0.56 5.61
N ARG A 82 -4.85 1.27 6.11
CA ARG A 82 -4.67 2.36 7.06
C ARG A 82 -4.80 1.80 8.47
N LEU A 83 -3.68 1.42 9.08
CA LEU A 83 -3.65 1.01 10.49
C LEU A 83 -3.76 2.28 11.37
N TYR A 84 -4.88 2.42 12.07
CA TYR A 84 -4.97 3.32 13.21
C TYR A 84 -4.69 2.51 14.49
N GLY A 85 -3.86 3.07 15.38
CA GLY A 85 -3.27 2.39 16.53
C GLY A 85 -4.24 1.54 17.37
N THR A 86 -3.78 0.34 17.71
CA THR A 86 -4.34 -0.59 18.71
C THR A 86 -5.86 -0.80 18.61
N GLY A 87 -6.29 -1.42 17.53
CA GLY A 87 -7.63 -1.96 17.39
C GLY A 87 -7.99 -2.14 15.93
N CYS A 88 -8.22 -3.37 15.50
CA CYS A 88 -8.90 -3.67 14.24
C CYS A 88 -10.33 -3.12 14.31
N SER A 89 -10.47 -1.81 14.13
CA SER A 89 -11.72 -1.11 13.97
C SER A 89 -11.58 -0.29 12.70
N LEU A 90 -12.15 -0.84 11.63
CA LEU A 90 -12.46 -0.15 10.39
C LEU A 90 -13.25 1.11 10.76
N PHE A 91 -12.59 2.26 10.78
CA PHE A 91 -13.20 3.49 11.27
C PHE A 91 -14.44 3.81 10.43
N HIS A 92 -15.60 3.73 11.08
CA HIS A 92 -16.84 4.29 10.61
C HIS A 92 -16.73 5.80 10.80
N SER A 93 -16.88 6.55 9.71
CA SER A 93 -17.30 7.96 9.61
C SER A 93 -16.77 8.98 10.65
N GLN A 94 -16.32 10.11 10.09
CA GLN A 94 -16.13 11.43 10.71
C GLN A 94 -14.74 11.74 11.28
N ALA A 95 -13.94 12.50 10.50
CA ALA A 95 -13.73 13.94 10.68
C ALA A 95 -12.66 14.45 9.71
#